data_AF-M6ZIM5-F1
#
_entry.id   AF-M6ZIM5-F1
#
_cell.length_a   1.000
_cell.length_b   1.000
_cell.length_c   1.000
_cell.angle_alpha   90.00
_cell.angle_beta   90.00
_cell.angle_gamma   90.00
#
_symmetry.space_group_name_H-M   'P 1'
#
loop_
_entity.id
_entity.type
_entity.pdbx_description
1 polymer ?
#
loop_
_entity_poly.entity_id
_entity_poly.type
_entity_poly.pdbx_seq_one_letter_code
_entity_poly.pdbx_strand_id
1 'polypeptide(L)'
;MFRMTSELQAKRRLGLTATLVREDGLEEDVFSLIGPKKYDVPWKELESKSWIAEAKCKEIRVNMEDDLRLKYSIADDREKFRLASENPEKMKAIGLIMKKHSESHLLVIGQYINQLEEISKKFNIPLITGKTPLPERQTLYDAFRSGKIKSLVVSKVANFSIDLPDANIAIQ
;
A
#
# COMPACT_ATOMS: atom_id res chain seq x y z
N MET A 1 17.81 -6.75 9.78
CA MET A 1 17.12 -8.03 10.07
C MET A 1 17.89 -9.26 9.56
N PHE A 2 18.50 -9.27 8.37
CA PHE A 2 19.20 -10.45 7.82
C PHE A 2 20.49 -10.90 8.53
N ARG A 3 21.20 -10.01 9.26
CA ARG A 3 22.42 -10.40 9.99
C ARG A 3 22.16 -11.36 11.16
N MET A 4 20.95 -11.40 11.70
CA MET A 4 20.62 -12.30 12.81
C MET A 4 20.41 -13.76 12.34
N THR A 5 20.00 -13.94 11.08
CA THR A 5 19.79 -15.29 10.50
C THR A 5 21.07 -16.00 10.10
N SER A 6 22.18 -15.28 9.87
CA SER A 6 23.49 -15.91 9.61
C SER A 6 24.05 -16.64 10.82
N GLU A 7 23.75 -16.17 12.03
CA GLU A 7 24.22 -16.76 13.29
C GLU A 7 23.41 -18.01 13.70
N LEU A 8 22.20 -18.17 13.16
CA LEU A 8 21.36 -19.35 13.38
C LEU A 8 21.93 -20.58 12.65
N GLN A 9 22.62 -21.43 13.39
CA GLN A 9 23.12 -22.72 12.93
C GLN A 9 21.92 -23.66 12.63
N ALA A 10 21.68 -23.93 11.36
CA ALA A 10 20.62 -24.84 10.92
C ALA A 10 21.10 -25.67 9.73
N LYS A 11 20.85 -26.98 9.75
CA LYS A 11 21.23 -27.92 8.68
C LYS A 11 20.37 -27.77 7.41
N ARG A 12 19.15 -27.25 7.55
CA ARG A 12 18.18 -27.04 6.45
C ARG A 12 17.52 -25.68 6.65
N ARG A 13 17.43 -24.89 5.57
CA ARG A 13 16.82 -23.55 5.55
C ARG A 13 15.76 -23.51 4.46
N LEU A 14 14.66 -22.81 4.72
CA LEU A 14 13.58 -22.56 3.75
C LEU A 14 13.26 -21.07 3.77
N GLY A 15 13.34 -20.42 2.61
CA GLY A 15 12.90 -19.04 2.42
C GLY A 15 11.56 -19.02 1.70
N LEU A 16 10.55 -18.39 2.30
CA LEU A 16 9.27 -18.13 1.66
C LEU A 16 9.19 -16.63 1.40
N THR A 17 9.06 -16.24 0.14
CA THR A 17 8.85 -14.85 -0.25
C THR A 17 7.84 -14.77 -1.39
N ALA A 18 6.97 -13.75 -1.33
CA ALA A 18 6.08 -13.41 -2.43
C ALA A 18 6.78 -12.53 -3.48
N THR A 19 7.79 -11.75 -3.07
CA THR A 19 8.55 -10.85 -3.95
C THR A 19 10.03 -10.99 -3.66
N LEU A 20 10.79 -11.40 -4.67
CA LEU A 20 12.24 -11.55 -4.54
C LEU A 20 13.00 -10.22 -4.77
N VAL A 21 12.40 -9.29 -5.52
CA VAL A 21 13.00 -8.00 -5.89
C VAL A 21 13.10 -7.10 -4.66
N ARG A 22 14.25 -6.45 -4.48
CA ARG A 22 14.49 -5.50 -3.40
C ARG A 22 14.87 -4.11 -3.95
N GLU A 23 14.52 -3.07 -3.20
CA GLU A 23 14.85 -1.68 -3.55
C GLU A 23 16.37 -1.40 -3.49
N ASP A 24 17.12 -2.17 -2.69
CA ASP A 24 18.57 -2.03 -2.54
C ASP A 24 19.38 -2.86 -3.55
N GLY A 25 18.74 -3.66 -4.40
CA GLY A 25 19.40 -4.51 -5.41
C GLY A 25 20.20 -5.68 -4.81
N LEU A 26 20.04 -5.97 -3.52
CA LEU A 26 20.77 -7.01 -2.79
C LEU A 26 19.95 -8.29 -2.62
N GLU A 27 19.06 -8.60 -3.55
CA GLU A 27 18.28 -9.85 -3.55
C GLU A 27 19.16 -11.10 -3.64
N GLU A 28 20.32 -11.01 -4.31
CA GLU A 28 21.21 -12.16 -4.49
C GLU A 28 21.87 -12.63 -3.18
N ASP A 29 22.03 -11.72 -2.21
CA ASP A 29 22.56 -12.04 -0.88
C ASP A 29 21.71 -13.10 -0.16
N VAL A 30 20.41 -13.14 -0.46
CA VAL A 30 19.49 -14.15 0.11
C VAL A 30 19.87 -15.56 -0.35
N PHE A 31 20.36 -15.72 -1.58
CA PHE A 31 20.78 -17.01 -2.10
C PHE A 31 22.04 -17.53 -1.43
N SER A 32 22.95 -16.63 -1.06
CA SER A 32 24.15 -16.98 -0.28
C SER A 32 23.79 -17.44 1.14
N LEU A 33 22.71 -16.93 1.72
CA LEU A 33 22.28 -17.25 3.08
C LEU A 33 21.40 -18.51 3.16
N ILE A 34 20.48 -18.70 2.22
CA ILE A 34 19.44 -19.75 2.29
C ILE A 34 19.68 -20.85 1.25
N GLY A 35 20.35 -20.53 0.13
CA GLY A 35 20.50 -21.39 -1.03
C GLY A 35 19.70 -20.89 -2.25
N PRO A 36 19.83 -21.58 -3.40
CA PRO A 36 19.22 -21.14 -4.65
C PRO A 36 17.69 -21.24 -4.62
N LYS A 37 17.02 -20.41 -5.42
CA LYS A 37 15.57 -20.48 -5.66
C LYS A 37 15.19 -21.88 -6.16
N LYS A 38 14.30 -22.56 -5.42
CA LYS A 38 13.85 -23.92 -5.77
C LYS A 38 12.55 -23.95 -6.57
N TYR A 39 11.69 -22.98 -6.36
CA TYR A 39 10.38 -22.90 -6.99
C TYR A 39 9.98 -21.43 -7.15
N ASP A 40 9.37 -21.12 -8.28
CA ASP A 40 8.82 -19.80 -8.57
C ASP A 40 7.63 -19.99 -9.52
N VAL A 41 6.56 -19.26 -9.28
CA VAL A 41 5.38 -19.26 -10.15
C VAL A 41 5.05 -17.81 -10.44
N PRO A 42 5.09 -17.40 -11.72
CA PRO A 42 4.63 -16.08 -12.11
C PRO A 42 3.17 -15.90 -11.69
N TRP A 43 2.84 -14.78 -11.05
CA TRP A 43 1.47 -14.48 -10.63
C TRP A 43 0.46 -14.53 -11.79
N LYS A 44 0.87 -14.17 -13.01
CA LYS A 44 0.02 -14.30 -14.22
C LYS A 44 -0.44 -15.73 -14.51
N GLU A 45 0.34 -16.75 -14.14
CA GLU A 45 -0.09 -18.15 -14.25
C GLU A 45 -1.15 -18.52 -13.20
N LEU A 46 -1.09 -17.90 -12.02
CA LEU A 46 -2.09 -18.09 -10.98
C LEU A 46 -3.40 -17.39 -11.35
N GLU A 47 -3.33 -16.20 -11.96
CA GLU A 47 -4.50 -15.50 -12.51
C GLU A 47 -5.21 -16.32 -13.59
N SER A 48 -4.45 -16.85 -14.56
CA SER A 48 -5.05 -17.62 -15.67
C SER A 48 -5.72 -18.91 -15.21
N LYS A 49 -5.25 -19.49 -14.11
CA LYS A 49 -5.85 -20.66 -13.45
C LYS A 49 -6.93 -20.29 -12.44
N SER A 50 -7.29 -19.01 -12.30
CA SER A 50 -8.29 -18.49 -11.35
C SER A 50 -7.98 -18.78 -9.87
N TRP A 51 -6.69 -18.89 -9.50
CA TRP A 51 -6.25 -19.01 -8.10
C TRP A 51 -6.13 -17.64 -7.41
N ILE A 52 -5.87 -16.59 -8.20
CA ILE A 52 -5.83 -15.21 -7.72
C ILE A 52 -6.68 -14.31 -8.63
N ALA A 53 -7.18 -13.21 -8.09
CA ALA A 53 -8.00 -12.26 -8.83
C ALA A 53 -7.16 -11.44 -9.82
N GLU A 54 -7.74 -11.12 -10.98
CA GLU A 54 -7.11 -10.23 -11.98
C GLU A 54 -7.07 -8.78 -11.47
N ALA A 55 -5.87 -8.21 -11.38
CA ALA A 55 -5.68 -6.82 -10.96
C ALA A 55 -5.67 -5.85 -12.16
N LYS A 56 -6.64 -4.92 -12.20
CA LYS A 56 -6.69 -3.85 -13.22
C LYS A 56 -6.07 -2.55 -12.70
N CYS A 57 -4.80 -2.33 -13.00
CA CYS A 57 -4.09 -1.12 -12.62
C CYS A 57 -4.41 0.05 -13.58
N LYS A 58 -4.82 1.19 -13.02
CA LYS A 58 -5.08 2.42 -13.79
C LYS A 58 -4.40 3.62 -13.13
N GLU A 59 -3.55 4.31 -13.88
CA GLU A 59 -2.97 5.58 -13.46
C GLU A 59 -3.92 6.73 -13.79
N ILE A 60 -4.36 7.46 -12.77
CA ILE A 60 -5.21 8.64 -12.93
C ILE A 60 -4.35 9.88 -12.69
N ARG A 61 -4.03 10.59 -13.77
CA ARG A 61 -3.29 11.86 -13.70
C ARG A 61 -4.26 12.99 -13.39
N VAL A 62 -3.90 13.80 -12.40
CA VAL A 62 -4.65 15.01 -12.02
C VAL A 62 -3.79 16.24 -12.27
N ASN A 63 -4.43 17.33 -12.67
CA ASN A 63 -3.75 18.60 -12.86
C ASN A 63 -3.34 19.18 -11.49
N MET A 64 -2.35 20.07 -11.51
CA MET A 64 -1.92 20.84 -10.34
C MET A 64 -2.28 22.30 -10.59
N GLU A 65 -2.88 22.96 -9.59
CA GLU A 65 -3.21 24.38 -9.66
C GLU A 65 -1.96 25.24 -9.87
N ASP A 66 -2.11 26.38 -10.56
CA ASP A 66 -0.98 27.19 -11.02
C ASP A 66 -0.10 27.69 -9.87
N ASP A 67 -0.70 28.13 -8.76
CA ASP A 67 0.02 28.58 -7.57
C ASP A 67 0.88 27.46 -6.94
N LEU A 68 0.34 26.24 -6.89
CA LEU A 68 1.05 25.07 -6.38
C LEU A 68 2.13 24.62 -7.37
N ARG A 69 1.86 24.74 -8.68
CA ARG A 69 2.79 24.43 -9.76
C ARG A 69 4.02 25.34 -9.74
N LEU A 70 3.83 26.63 -9.43
CA LEU A 70 4.94 27.56 -9.27
C LEU A 70 5.84 27.14 -8.10
N LYS A 71 5.25 26.83 -6.93
CA LYS A 71 5.99 26.31 -5.77
C LYS A 71 6.72 25.01 -6.08
N TYR A 72 6.06 24.10 -6.79
CA TYR A 72 6.65 22.85 -7.24
C TYR A 72 7.86 23.06 -8.15
N SER A 73 7.81 24.05 -9.05
CA SER A 73 8.88 24.27 -10.04
C SER A 73 10.23 24.62 -9.42
N ILE A 74 10.22 25.34 -8.29
CA ILE A 74 11.43 25.81 -7.58
C ILE A 74 11.81 24.94 -6.38
N ALA A 75 10.99 23.95 -6.03
CA ALA A 75 11.21 23.06 -4.91
C ALA A 75 12.32 22.01 -5.19
N ASP A 76 12.94 21.50 -4.13
CA ASP A 76 13.80 20.32 -4.23
C ASP A 76 12.99 19.04 -4.52
N ASP A 77 13.65 17.93 -4.83
CA ASP A 77 12.97 16.69 -5.23
C ASP A 77 12.06 16.11 -4.14
N ARG A 78 12.44 16.27 -2.87
CA ARG A 78 11.67 15.77 -1.74
C ARG A 78 10.39 16.57 -1.57
N GLU A 79 10.51 17.89 -1.64
CA GLU A 79 9.38 18.81 -1.52
C GLU A 79 8.48 18.75 -2.76
N LYS A 80 9.04 18.60 -3.97
CA LYS A 80 8.28 18.29 -5.18
C LYS A 80 7.41 17.05 -4.99
N PHE A 81 8.00 15.95 -4.52
CA PHE A 81 7.25 14.72 -4.28
C PHE A 81 6.11 14.93 -3.28
N ARG A 82 6.35 15.71 -2.22
CA ARG A 82 5.32 16.07 -1.24
C ARG A 82 4.20 16.93 -1.85
N LEU A 83 4.54 18.02 -2.53
CA LEU A 83 3.58 18.93 -3.17
C LEU A 83 2.70 18.21 -4.20
N ALA A 84 3.28 17.30 -4.99
CA ALA A 84 2.51 16.47 -5.92
C ALA A 84 1.66 15.42 -5.21
N SER A 85 2.11 14.91 -4.05
CA SER A 85 1.36 13.96 -3.24
C SER A 85 0.16 14.62 -2.59
N GLU A 86 0.33 15.78 -1.96
CA GLU A 86 -0.69 16.55 -1.24
C GLU A 86 -1.55 17.45 -2.16
N ASN A 87 -1.45 17.31 -3.50
CA ASN A 87 -2.20 18.10 -4.47
C ASN A 87 -3.74 18.01 -4.21
N PRO A 88 -4.43 19.14 -3.95
CA PRO A 88 -5.86 19.17 -3.66
C PRO A 88 -6.75 18.54 -4.74
N GLU A 89 -6.33 18.55 -6.01
CA GLU A 89 -7.09 17.92 -7.10
C GLU A 89 -7.22 16.40 -6.93
N LYS A 90 -6.30 15.75 -6.20
CA LYS A 90 -6.42 14.33 -5.84
C LYS A 90 -7.63 14.06 -4.96
N MET A 91 -8.02 15.00 -4.10
CA MET A 91 -9.22 14.86 -3.27
C MET A 91 -10.48 14.76 -4.12
N LYS A 92 -10.55 15.50 -5.23
CA LYS A 92 -11.67 15.41 -6.18
C LYS A 92 -11.68 14.04 -6.86
N ALA A 93 -10.53 13.57 -7.32
CA ALA A 93 -10.39 12.26 -7.95
C ALA A 93 -10.79 11.11 -7.01
N ILE A 94 -10.32 11.12 -5.75
CA ILE A 94 -10.71 10.14 -4.73
C ILE A 94 -12.24 10.14 -4.55
N GLY A 95 -12.86 11.31 -4.42
CA GLY A 95 -14.32 11.41 -4.28
C GLY A 95 -15.09 10.84 -5.48
N LEU A 96 -14.60 11.05 -6.71
CA LEU A 96 -15.21 10.47 -7.92
C LEU A 96 -15.10 8.94 -7.93
N ILE A 97 -13.94 8.38 -7.54
CA ILE A 97 -13.73 6.94 -7.48
C ILE A 97 -14.62 6.32 -6.40
N MET A 98 -14.65 6.92 -5.21
CA MET A 98 -15.52 6.48 -4.11
C MET A 98 -16.99 6.49 -4.51
N LYS A 99 -17.46 7.56 -5.16
CA LYS A 99 -18.85 7.65 -5.63
C LYS A 99 -19.18 6.58 -6.67
N LYS A 100 -18.24 6.31 -7.59
CA LYS A 100 -18.41 5.30 -8.63
C LYS A 100 -18.48 3.88 -8.05
N HIS A 101 -17.87 3.66 -6.90
CA HIS A 101 -17.70 2.35 -6.29
C HIS A 101 -18.22 2.28 -4.84
N SER A 102 -19.36 2.92 -4.58
CA SER A 102 -19.95 3.03 -3.22
C SER A 102 -20.31 1.68 -2.59
N GLU A 103 -20.52 0.65 -3.41
CA GLU A 103 -20.89 -0.70 -2.97
C GLU A 103 -19.69 -1.62 -2.77
N SER A 104 -18.49 -1.21 -3.18
CA SER A 104 -17.28 -2.03 -3.11
C SER A 104 -16.45 -1.71 -1.87
N HIS A 105 -15.66 -2.68 -1.41
CA HIS A 105 -14.65 -2.44 -0.39
C HIS A 105 -13.49 -1.63 -0.98
N LEU A 106 -13.32 -0.40 -0.51
CA LEU A 106 -12.36 0.57 -1.02
C LEU A 106 -11.31 0.92 0.04
N LEU A 107 -10.06 0.72 -0.31
CA LEU A 107 -8.91 1.02 0.54
C LEU A 107 -8.12 2.20 -0.03
N VAL A 108 -7.89 3.22 0.78
CA VAL A 108 -7.01 4.35 0.43
C VAL A 108 -5.70 4.22 1.20
N ILE A 109 -4.59 4.12 0.48
CA ILE A 109 -3.24 3.99 1.03
C ILE A 109 -2.50 5.30 0.75
N GLY A 110 -1.85 5.87 1.76
CA GLY A 110 -1.07 7.09 1.57
C GLY A 110 0.15 7.19 2.46
N GLN A 111 1.08 8.07 2.08
CA GLN A 111 2.32 8.30 2.83
C GLN A 111 2.20 9.45 3.83
N TYR A 112 1.45 10.50 3.50
CA TYR A 112 1.38 11.74 4.28
C TYR A 112 0.19 11.74 5.23
N ILE A 113 0.45 11.74 6.53
CA ILE A 113 -0.61 11.65 7.56
C ILE A 113 -1.59 12.81 7.47
N ASN A 114 -1.11 14.04 7.28
CA ASN A 114 -1.97 15.22 7.17
C ASN A 114 -3.00 15.07 6.03
N GLN A 115 -2.54 14.62 4.87
CA GLN A 115 -3.42 14.33 3.74
C GLN A 115 -4.44 13.23 4.07
N LEU A 116 -4.01 12.15 4.73
CA LEU A 116 -4.92 11.06 5.10
C LEU A 116 -5.96 11.48 6.13
N GLU A 117 -5.60 12.36 7.07
CA GLU A 117 -6.54 12.98 8.01
C GLU A 117 -7.55 13.86 7.29
N GLU A 118 -7.14 14.62 6.27
CA GLU A 118 -8.06 15.40 5.43
C GLU A 118 -9.02 14.51 4.64
N ILE A 119 -8.54 13.40 4.06
CA ILE A 119 -9.37 12.39 3.37
C ILE A 119 -10.38 11.80 4.35
N SER A 120 -9.91 11.35 5.51
CA SER A 120 -10.72 10.76 6.57
C SER A 120 -11.83 11.70 7.01
N LYS A 121 -11.51 12.97 7.32
CA LYS A 121 -12.48 13.99 7.74
C LYS A 121 -13.47 14.33 6.63
N LYS A 122 -12.99 14.55 5.39
CA LYS A 122 -13.83 14.99 4.27
C LYS A 122 -14.87 13.95 3.87
N PHE A 123 -14.49 12.67 3.90
CA PHE A 123 -15.35 11.57 3.46
C PHE A 123 -15.94 10.76 4.62
N ASN A 124 -15.65 11.15 5.86
CA ASN A 124 -16.07 10.45 7.08
C ASN A 124 -15.68 8.95 7.07
N ILE A 125 -14.42 8.68 6.75
CA ILE A 125 -13.87 7.31 6.64
C ILE A 125 -12.89 7.08 7.79
N PRO A 126 -12.88 5.90 8.44
CA PRO A 126 -11.89 5.57 9.45
C PRO A 126 -10.45 5.61 8.91
N LEU A 127 -9.51 6.05 9.75
CA LEU A 127 -8.08 6.17 9.43
C LEU A 127 -7.24 5.33 10.39
N ILE A 128 -6.36 4.49 9.84
CA ILE A 128 -5.35 3.76 10.59
C ILE A 128 -3.98 4.37 10.31
N THR A 129 -3.31 4.80 11.39
CA THR A 129 -1.93 5.30 11.35
C THR A 129 -1.01 4.41 12.19
N GLY A 130 0.29 4.69 12.15
CA GLY A 130 1.24 4.05 13.06
C GLY A 130 0.96 4.29 14.55
N LYS A 131 0.21 5.35 14.89
CA LYS A 131 -0.19 5.66 16.27
C LYS A 131 -1.46 4.92 16.71
N THR A 132 -2.21 4.33 15.78
CA THR A 132 -3.45 3.61 16.10
C THR A 132 -3.12 2.35 16.92
N PRO A 133 -3.66 2.23 18.15
CA PRO A 133 -3.45 1.07 19.02
C PRO A 133 -3.87 -0.25 18.35
N LEU A 134 -3.19 -1.34 18.71
CA LEU A 134 -3.45 -2.66 18.13
C LEU A 134 -4.92 -3.12 18.27
N PRO A 135 -5.61 -2.96 19.42
CA PRO A 135 -7.00 -3.40 19.56
C PRO A 135 -7.96 -2.62 18.64
N GLU A 136 -7.76 -1.30 18.52
CA GLU A 136 -8.56 -0.44 17.65
C GLU A 136 -8.33 -0.77 16.18
N ARG A 137 -7.06 -0.97 15.80
CA ARG A 137 -6.67 -1.42 14.47
C ARG A 137 -7.37 -2.72 14.07
N GLN A 138 -7.35 -3.71 14.96
CA GLN A 138 -8.00 -5.01 14.72
C GLN A 138 -9.51 -4.83 14.53
N THR A 139 -10.15 -4.03 15.39
CA THR A 139 -11.58 -3.72 15.30
C THR A 139 -11.94 -3.10 13.94
N LEU A 140 -11.14 -2.14 13.46
CA LEU A 140 -11.37 -1.49 12.17
C LEU A 140 -11.17 -2.45 10.99
N TYR A 141 -10.15 -3.31 11.04
CA TYR A 141 -9.95 -4.33 10.01
C TYR A 141 -11.09 -5.35 9.97
N ASP A 142 -11.54 -5.84 11.12
CA ASP A 142 -12.64 -6.79 11.18
C ASP A 142 -13.96 -6.14 10.72
N ALA A 143 -14.19 -4.87 11.05
CA ALA A 143 -15.30 -4.09 10.53
C ALA A 143 -15.24 -3.92 9.00
N PHE A 144 -14.05 -3.76 8.43
CA PHE A 144 -13.87 -3.66 6.98
C PHE A 144 -14.07 -5.01 6.29
N ARG A 145 -13.48 -6.09 6.81
CA ARG A 145 -13.67 -7.46 6.26
C ARG A 145 -15.12 -7.91 6.29
N SER A 146 -15.85 -7.58 7.36
CA SER A 146 -17.27 -7.91 7.49
C SER A 146 -18.20 -7.01 6.66
N GLY A 147 -17.67 -5.97 6.02
CA GLY A 147 -18.46 -4.99 5.25
C GLY A 147 -19.24 -3.99 6.10
N LYS A 148 -19.06 -3.99 7.43
CA LYS A 148 -19.64 -2.97 8.33
C LYS A 148 -19.14 -1.57 7.98
N ILE A 149 -17.88 -1.47 7.57
CA ILE A 149 -17.34 -0.28 6.89
C ILE A 149 -16.89 -0.68 5.49
N LYS A 150 -17.30 0.07 4.47
CA LYS A 150 -16.92 -0.20 3.07
C LYS A 150 -15.63 0.51 2.65
N SER A 151 -15.19 1.51 3.41
CA SER A 151 -14.00 2.28 3.08
C SER A 151 -13.08 2.41 4.29
N LEU A 152 -11.78 2.37 4.02
CA LEU A 152 -10.75 2.49 5.05
C LEU A 152 -9.56 3.29 4.49
N VAL A 153 -9.00 4.19 5.30
CA VAL A 153 -7.77 4.92 4.98
C VAL A 153 -6.64 4.35 5.83
N VAL A 154 -5.49 4.05 5.21
CA VAL A 154 -4.32 3.51 5.90
C VAL A 154 -3.05 4.28 5.52
N SER A 155 -2.21 4.56 6.51
CA SER A 155 -0.87 5.09 6.24
C SER A 155 0.11 4.00 5.80
N LYS A 156 1.21 4.38 5.13
CA LYS A 156 2.33 3.50 4.69
C LYS A 156 2.90 2.57 5.78
N VAL A 157 2.56 2.78 7.06
CA VAL A 157 2.84 1.80 8.14
C VAL A 157 2.10 0.46 7.92
N ALA A 158 1.11 0.40 7.02
CA ALA A 158 0.48 -0.84 6.56
C ALA A 158 1.39 -1.71 5.67
N ASN A 159 2.57 -1.23 5.22
CA ASN A 159 3.54 -2.04 4.48
C ASN A 159 4.29 -3.06 5.36
N PHE A 160 4.12 -3.03 6.68
CA PHE A 160 4.68 -4.03 7.58
C PHE A 160 3.69 -5.17 7.78
N SER A 161 3.75 -6.17 6.90
CA SER A 161 3.25 -7.54 7.11
C SER A 161 1.89 -7.68 7.81
N ILE A 162 0.97 -6.76 7.53
CA ILE A 162 -0.39 -6.79 8.06
C ILE A 162 -1.29 -7.21 6.90
N ASP A 163 -2.07 -8.24 7.18
CA ASP A 163 -3.13 -8.81 6.36
C ASP A 163 -4.10 -7.70 5.92
N LEU A 164 -3.75 -7.05 4.80
CA LEU A 164 -4.56 -6.01 4.19
C LEU A 164 -5.87 -6.68 3.79
N PRO A 165 -7.01 -6.23 4.35
CA PRO A 165 -8.25 -6.95 4.19
C PRO A 165 -8.69 -6.95 2.72
N ASP A 166 -9.50 -7.94 2.33
CA ASP A 166 -10.03 -8.12 0.97
C ASP A 166 -10.74 -6.86 0.46
N ALA A 167 -9.97 -6.00 -0.19
CA ALA A 167 -10.43 -4.78 -0.83
C ALA A 167 -10.63 -5.06 -2.31
N ASN A 168 -11.77 -4.66 -2.86
CA ASN A 168 -12.02 -4.76 -4.29
C ASN A 168 -11.30 -3.63 -5.06
N ILE A 169 -11.03 -2.51 -4.39
CA ILE A 169 -10.46 -1.30 -4.98
C ILE A 169 -9.42 -0.74 -4.03
N ALA A 170 -8.23 -0.50 -4.56
CA ALA A 170 -7.16 0.21 -3.87
C ALA A 170 -6.86 1.53 -4.59
N ILE A 171 -6.72 2.60 -3.81
CA ILE A 171 -6.20 3.90 -4.24
C ILE A 171 -4.86 4.11 -3.51
N GLN A 172 -3.80 4.44 -4.25
CA GLN A 172 -2.44 4.65 -3.74
C GLN A 172 -1.89 6.02 -4.16
#